data_AF-A0A7C7DF63-F1
#
_entry.id   AF-A0A7C7DF63-F1
#
_cell.length_a   1.000
_cell.length_b   1.000
_cell.length_c   1.000
_cell.angle_alpha   90.00
_cell.angle_beta   90.00
_cell.angle_gamma   90.00
#
_symmetry.space_group_name_H-M   'P 1'
#
loop_
_entity.id
_entity.type
_entity.pdbx_description
1 polymer ?
#
loop_
_entity_poly.entity_id
_entity_poly.type
_entity_poly.pdbx_seq_one_letter_code
_entity_poly.pdbx_strand_id
1 'polypeptide(L)'
;MRRPSDAVFQCQPTMLMSRAPEGVVRNGAGFSCKKATRPALVLLVSFAVLAACVLGVALVGHCAGLSGLSGASSLPALSCLPGLSGLPGLSGLSGLSGLPGFPGLPGLSQGGLTFAVVGDSQGRTPVWERIVDALNAARPAFVLHCGDMVASGAREQYEEFVKQVERLRMPWYAVPGNHDVRGEGAKLFTEFTGKNRYYSFVEKGYRFIGLDSSAAALDAEQMAWLERELAQGGPKFVFMHVPLFDPRPGGDHCFLDAEQARRLQRLFRDHEVLAVFSGHVHLFSSRTLDGVTYVTTGGAGAPLYASRAEGGFYHYALVRVSGNRVSVEAKQVAVKIEEPRVRVIGPKGEKEFTLGDLALLPSVEAASAFENQFGNVSGGGTYKGVLVATLLEQVGGIRPGQTLVVRCTDGYSQEFGYENVHVSKDWAKLQGPMVLAYEKDGKTPPEWAEGSRLIFAPPDGVYGNDDCRLTSLPGQGWNVYKSAGGRWARNVSVIEVRP
;
A
#
# COMPACT_ATOMS: atom_id res chain seq x y z
N MET A 1 65.17 -1.40 -22.36
CA MET A 1 65.12 -1.90 -23.75
C MET A 1 63.79 -2.63 -23.98
N ARG A 2 63.08 -2.22 -25.04
CA ARG A 2 62.03 -2.91 -25.85
C ARG A 2 60.72 -3.41 -25.20
N ARG A 3 59.61 -2.75 -25.59
CA ARG A 3 58.27 -3.34 -25.84
C ARG A 3 58.31 -4.27 -27.08
N PRO A 4 57.31 -5.16 -27.32
CA PRO A 4 56.01 -4.83 -28.00
C PRO A 4 54.83 -5.70 -27.44
N SER A 5 53.54 -5.68 -27.82
CA SER A 5 52.64 -4.98 -28.76
C SER A 5 51.19 -5.38 -28.41
N ASP A 6 50.23 -4.55 -28.85
CA ASP A 6 48.76 -4.68 -28.72
C ASP A 6 48.14 -5.89 -29.45
N ALA A 7 46.96 -6.36 -28.98
CA ALA A 7 45.83 -6.78 -29.84
C ALA A 7 44.53 -7.00 -29.04
N VAL A 8 43.46 -6.41 -29.56
CA VAL A 8 42.04 -6.49 -29.15
C VAL A 8 41.36 -7.65 -29.90
N PHE A 9 40.40 -8.36 -29.29
CA PHE A 9 39.39 -9.13 -30.02
C PHE A 9 37.99 -9.06 -29.39
N GLN A 10 37.03 -8.61 -30.21
CA GLN A 10 35.58 -8.73 -30.05
C GLN A 10 35.12 -10.16 -30.36
N CYS A 11 34.05 -10.64 -29.71
CA CYS A 11 33.23 -11.75 -30.20
C CYS A 11 31.74 -11.40 -30.15
N GLN A 12 31.08 -11.61 -31.30
CA GLN A 12 29.66 -11.43 -31.59
C GLN A 12 28.77 -12.59 -31.07
N PRO A 13 27.44 -12.40 -30.99
CA PRO A 13 26.49 -13.42 -30.54
C PRO A 13 26.13 -14.43 -31.65
N THR A 14 26.00 -15.70 -31.27
CA THR A 14 25.62 -16.81 -32.16
C THR A 14 24.09 -16.93 -32.27
N MET A 15 23.55 -16.77 -33.48
CA MET A 15 22.21 -17.25 -33.87
C MET A 15 22.24 -18.78 -34.02
N LEU A 16 21.24 -19.47 -33.49
CA LEU A 16 20.88 -20.83 -33.94
C LEU A 16 19.55 -20.78 -34.68
N MET A 17 19.59 -21.16 -35.96
CA MET A 17 18.43 -21.49 -36.78
C MET A 17 17.98 -22.92 -36.52
N SER A 18 16.67 -23.16 -36.45
CA SER A 18 16.08 -24.47 -36.73
C SER A 18 14.99 -24.34 -37.79
N ARG A 19 15.14 -25.14 -38.85
CA ARG A 19 14.32 -25.22 -40.07
C ARG A 19 12.91 -25.76 -39.81
N ALA A 20 11.97 -25.26 -40.61
CA ALA A 20 10.64 -25.82 -40.83
C ALA A 20 10.65 -26.95 -41.89
N PRO A 21 9.56 -27.73 -42.01
CA PRO A 21 9.14 -28.28 -43.29
C PRO A 21 7.77 -27.76 -43.74
N GLU A 22 7.63 -27.69 -45.06
CA GLU A 22 6.51 -27.23 -45.87
C GLU A 22 5.27 -28.16 -45.81
N GLY A 23 4.10 -27.64 -46.19
CA GLY A 23 2.96 -28.49 -46.57
C GLY A 23 1.60 -27.77 -46.58
N VAL A 24 1.20 -27.32 -47.77
CA VAL A 24 -0.04 -26.60 -48.09
C VAL A 24 -1.29 -27.51 -48.07
N VAL A 25 -2.39 -27.05 -47.44
CA VAL A 25 -3.77 -27.31 -47.90
C VAL A 25 -4.64 -26.06 -47.66
N ARG A 26 -5.28 -25.59 -48.73
CA ARG A 26 -6.30 -24.53 -48.75
C ARG A 26 -7.69 -25.08 -48.40
N ASN A 27 -8.48 -24.29 -47.69
CA ASN A 27 -9.95 -24.07 -47.78
C ASN A 27 -10.27 -23.12 -46.60
N GLY A 28 -10.92 -21.95 -46.70
CA GLY A 28 -11.98 -21.48 -47.58
C GLY A 28 -13.11 -20.94 -46.67
N ALA A 29 -13.65 -19.75 -46.98
CA ALA A 29 -14.62 -18.93 -46.23
C ALA A 29 -14.05 -18.12 -45.04
N GLY A 30 -14.21 -16.80 -44.90
CA GLY A 30 -15.17 -15.88 -45.49
C GLY A 30 -15.97 -15.18 -44.38
N PHE A 31 -16.10 -13.85 -44.48
CA PHE A 31 -16.87 -12.90 -43.64
C PHE A 31 -16.18 -12.33 -42.40
N SER A 32 -16.42 -11.08 -41.99
CA SER A 32 -16.70 -9.79 -42.65
C SER A 32 -16.75 -8.79 -41.49
N CYS A 33 -16.05 -7.66 -41.66
CA CYS A 33 -16.06 -6.54 -40.73
C CYS A 33 -17.45 -5.86 -40.75
N LYS A 34 -18.08 -5.67 -39.59
CA LYS A 34 -19.25 -4.77 -39.47
C LYS A 34 -19.09 -3.79 -38.31
N LYS A 35 -19.06 -2.53 -38.72
CA LYS A 35 -19.43 -1.31 -37.98
C LYS A 35 -20.76 -1.52 -37.25
N ALA A 36 -20.86 -1.02 -36.01
CA ALA A 36 -22.13 -0.79 -35.35
C ALA A 36 -22.43 0.72 -35.37
N THR A 37 -23.39 1.09 -36.22
CA THR A 37 -24.03 2.41 -36.29
C THR A 37 -25.26 2.46 -35.37
N ARG A 38 -25.43 3.58 -34.67
CA ARG A 38 -26.66 3.99 -33.97
C ARG A 38 -27.85 4.10 -34.94
N PRO A 39 -29.09 3.92 -34.47
CA PRO A 39 -30.24 4.58 -35.09
C PRO A 39 -30.78 5.70 -34.18
N ALA A 40 -31.14 6.80 -34.84
CA ALA A 40 -32.01 7.85 -34.32
C ALA A 40 -33.48 7.46 -34.52
N LEU A 41 -34.36 7.89 -33.62
CA LEU A 41 -35.79 8.04 -33.90
C LEU A 41 -36.26 9.38 -33.33
N VAL A 42 -36.68 10.25 -34.25
CA VAL A 42 -37.37 11.53 -34.02
C VAL A 42 -38.86 11.25 -34.18
N LEU A 43 -39.69 11.70 -33.24
CA LEU A 43 -41.08 12.09 -33.53
C LEU A 43 -41.52 13.21 -32.59
N LEU A 44 -41.80 14.37 -33.19
CA LEU A 44 -42.51 15.53 -32.65
C LEU A 44 -44.02 15.28 -32.75
N VAL A 45 -44.82 15.62 -31.72
CA VAL A 45 -46.11 16.32 -31.87
C VAL A 45 -46.39 17.14 -30.59
N SER A 46 -46.66 18.44 -30.79
CA SER A 46 -47.04 19.48 -29.81
C SER A 46 -48.57 19.61 -29.66
N PHE A 47 -49.07 20.15 -28.53
CA PHE A 47 -50.23 21.08 -28.37
C PHE A 47 -50.39 21.40 -26.86
N ALA A 48 -49.92 22.54 -26.34
CA ALA A 48 -50.57 23.85 -26.18
C ALA A 48 -51.66 23.93 -25.09
N VAL A 49 -51.49 24.81 -24.09
CA VAL A 49 -52.42 25.91 -23.71
C VAL A 49 -51.65 26.98 -22.93
N LEU A 50 -51.80 28.22 -23.39
CA LEU A 50 -51.37 29.51 -22.82
C LEU A 50 -52.53 30.09 -21.99
N ALA A 51 -52.27 30.76 -20.85
CA ALA A 51 -52.89 32.04 -20.44
C ALA A 51 -52.72 32.34 -18.94
N ALA A 52 -51.99 33.41 -18.62
CA ALA A 52 -52.49 34.57 -17.86
C ALA A 52 -51.35 35.58 -17.62
N CYS A 53 -51.42 36.73 -18.29
CA CYS A 53 -50.63 37.92 -18.00
C CYS A 53 -51.44 38.89 -17.12
N VAL A 54 -50.71 39.79 -16.45
CA VAL A 54 -51.10 41.14 -15.95
C VAL A 54 -51.81 41.24 -14.59
N LEU A 55 -51.07 41.70 -13.58
CA LEU A 55 -51.34 42.75 -12.56
C LEU A 55 -50.26 42.56 -11.47
N GLY A 56 -49.37 43.50 -11.14
CA GLY A 56 -49.66 44.81 -10.59
C GLY A 56 -48.37 45.45 -10.06
N VAL A 57 -48.39 46.77 -10.02
CA VAL A 57 -47.31 47.73 -9.81
C VAL A 57 -47.09 48.04 -8.32
N ALA A 58 -45.86 48.49 -8.00
CA ALA A 58 -45.43 49.34 -6.87
C ALA A 58 -45.30 48.75 -5.46
N LEU A 59 -44.09 48.89 -4.91
CA LEU A 59 -43.84 49.61 -3.65
C LEU A 59 -42.37 50.02 -3.56
N VAL A 60 -42.13 51.33 -3.65
CA VAL A 60 -40.90 52.02 -3.26
C VAL A 60 -41.05 52.44 -1.79
N GLY A 61 -40.01 52.25 -0.98
CA GLY A 61 -39.93 52.78 0.38
C GLY A 61 -38.51 52.77 0.95
N HIS A 62 -37.86 53.95 0.91
CA HIS A 62 -36.95 54.59 1.90
C HIS A 62 -36.03 53.70 2.78
N CYS A 63 -34.71 53.91 2.89
CA CYS A 63 -33.94 55.10 3.33
C CYS A 63 -32.48 55.00 2.80
N ALA A 64 -31.88 55.99 2.14
CA ALA A 64 -31.26 57.23 2.62
C ALA A 64 -29.86 57.08 3.29
N GLY A 65 -28.84 57.67 2.63
CA GLY A 65 -27.71 58.35 3.29
C GLY A 65 -26.32 57.70 3.19
N LEU A 66 -25.48 58.14 2.25
CA LEU A 66 -24.32 59.00 2.56
C LEU A 66 -23.55 59.40 1.29
N SER A 67 -23.47 60.71 1.11
CA SER A 67 -22.73 61.48 0.11
C SER A 67 -21.33 61.81 0.60
N GLY A 68 -20.37 61.84 -0.32
CA GLY A 68 -19.16 62.66 -0.21
C GLY A 68 -17.86 61.89 -0.18
N LEU A 69 -17.10 61.97 -1.27
CA LEU A 69 -15.69 62.40 -1.26
C LEU A 69 -15.27 62.67 -2.71
N SER A 70 -15.13 63.96 -3.01
CA SER A 70 -14.45 64.51 -4.18
C SER A 70 -12.94 64.59 -3.94
N GLY A 71 -12.13 64.23 -4.95
CA GLY A 71 -10.75 64.70 -5.07
C GLY A 71 -9.67 63.61 -5.09
N ALA A 72 -9.30 63.17 -6.29
CA ALA A 72 -7.95 62.68 -6.60
C ALA A 72 -7.70 62.78 -8.12
N SER A 73 -7.55 64.01 -8.59
CA SER A 73 -6.94 64.34 -9.88
C SER A 73 -5.43 64.41 -9.70
N SER A 74 -4.69 63.36 -10.10
CA SER A 74 -3.31 63.45 -10.64
C SER A 74 -2.62 62.08 -10.72
N LEU A 75 -2.77 61.35 -11.83
CA LEU A 75 -1.74 60.41 -12.33
C LEU A 75 -1.93 60.24 -13.86
N PRO A 76 -1.01 60.74 -14.71
CA PRO A 76 -1.05 60.48 -16.15
C PRO A 76 -0.26 59.21 -16.46
N ALA A 77 -0.94 58.10 -16.82
CA ALA A 77 -0.39 57.02 -17.66
C ALA A 77 -1.38 55.83 -17.81
N LEU A 78 -2.57 56.05 -18.37
CA LEU A 78 -3.45 54.94 -18.81
C LEU A 78 -4.20 55.25 -20.11
N SER A 79 -3.51 55.84 -21.09
CA SER A 79 -4.06 56.09 -22.42
C SER A 79 -3.31 55.30 -23.48
N CYS A 80 -3.21 53.97 -23.33
CA CYS A 80 -2.68 53.07 -24.37
C CYS A 80 -3.15 51.61 -24.18
N LEU A 81 -4.45 51.35 -23.95
CA LEU A 81 -5.01 50.01 -24.13
C LEU A 81 -6.46 50.15 -24.67
N PRO A 82 -6.78 49.66 -25.88
CA PRO A 82 -8.16 49.63 -26.34
C PRO A 82 -8.93 48.48 -25.68
N GLY A 83 -10.12 48.79 -25.15
CA GLY A 83 -11.15 47.80 -24.82
C GLY A 83 -11.25 47.40 -23.36
N LEU A 84 -11.60 48.34 -22.46
CA LEU A 84 -12.18 48.03 -21.15
C LEU A 84 -13.00 49.23 -20.66
N SER A 85 -14.16 49.43 -21.27
CA SER A 85 -15.22 50.28 -20.72
C SER A 85 -16.52 49.50 -20.64
N GLY A 86 -16.94 49.19 -19.40
CA GLY A 86 -18.34 48.92 -19.07
C GLY A 86 -18.75 47.45 -18.91
N LEU A 87 -18.36 46.79 -17.81
CA LEU A 87 -19.14 45.68 -17.24
C LEU A 87 -19.06 45.68 -15.70
N PRO A 88 -20.18 45.88 -14.98
CA PRO A 88 -20.31 45.47 -13.59
C PRO A 88 -20.63 43.97 -13.52
N GLY A 89 -19.83 43.19 -12.78
CA GLY A 89 -20.03 41.75 -12.58
C GLY A 89 -18.84 40.90 -13.03
N LEU A 90 -17.78 40.85 -12.22
CA LEU A 90 -16.66 39.89 -12.37
C LEU A 90 -16.56 38.91 -11.19
N SER A 91 -17.66 38.66 -10.48
CA SER A 91 -17.79 37.51 -9.59
C SER A 91 -18.34 36.33 -10.38
N GLY A 92 -17.52 35.69 -11.22
CA GLY A 92 -17.98 34.51 -11.96
C GLY A 92 -17.09 33.88 -13.03
N LEU A 93 -15.85 34.32 -13.24
CA LEU A 93 -14.97 33.67 -14.24
C LEU A 93 -14.16 32.53 -13.62
N SER A 94 -14.75 31.33 -13.57
CA SER A 94 -14.00 30.08 -13.47
C SER A 94 -13.36 29.79 -14.83
N GLY A 95 -12.09 30.17 -15.03
CA GLY A 95 -11.40 29.89 -16.30
C GLY A 95 -10.00 30.49 -16.52
N LEU A 96 -9.38 31.15 -15.53
CA LEU A 96 -8.02 31.71 -15.69
C LEU A 96 -6.89 30.82 -15.13
N SER A 97 -7.18 29.60 -14.69
CA SER A 97 -6.14 28.63 -14.34
C SER A 97 -5.57 28.01 -15.62
N GLY A 98 -4.34 28.39 -16.00
CA GLY A 98 -3.57 27.64 -17.01
C GLY A 98 -2.90 28.44 -18.12
N LEU A 99 -2.91 29.78 -18.11
CA LEU A 99 -2.05 30.54 -19.01
C LEU A 99 -0.59 30.51 -18.51
N PRO A 100 0.39 30.05 -19.31
CA PRO A 100 1.80 30.18 -18.96
C PRO A 100 2.17 31.66 -19.05
N GLY A 101 2.53 32.29 -17.91
CA GLY A 101 2.97 33.69 -17.91
C GLY A 101 2.78 34.50 -16.62
N PHE A 102 2.11 33.99 -15.58
CA PHE A 102 1.96 34.71 -14.31
C PHE A 102 2.55 33.94 -13.13
N PRO A 103 3.86 34.07 -12.84
CA PRO A 103 4.38 33.70 -11.54
C PRO A 103 4.01 34.78 -10.52
N GLY A 104 3.21 34.43 -9.51
CA GLY A 104 3.15 35.18 -8.25
C GLY A 104 2.22 36.39 -8.18
N LEU A 105 0.90 36.16 -8.14
CA LEU A 105 -0.03 37.10 -7.48
C LEU A 105 -0.38 36.56 -6.09
N PRO A 106 0.24 37.05 -5.00
CA PRO A 106 -0.22 36.77 -3.65
C PRO A 106 -1.57 37.48 -3.44
N GLY A 107 -2.67 36.73 -3.43
CA GLY A 107 -4.00 37.31 -3.20
C GLY A 107 -5.21 36.51 -3.69
N LEU A 108 -5.04 35.51 -4.55
CA LEU A 108 -6.09 34.52 -4.78
C LEU A 108 -6.06 33.55 -3.60
N SER A 109 -7.09 33.57 -2.75
CA SER A 109 -7.23 32.62 -1.65
C SER A 109 -7.08 31.20 -2.20
N GLN A 110 -5.97 30.52 -1.88
CA GLN A 110 -5.83 29.10 -2.20
C GLN A 110 -7.02 28.38 -1.57
N GLY A 111 -7.96 27.93 -2.39
CA GLY A 111 -9.14 27.21 -1.94
C GLY A 111 -8.70 25.97 -1.16
N GLY A 112 -9.38 25.69 -0.04
CA GLY A 112 -8.97 24.58 0.84
C GLY A 112 -8.84 23.26 0.08
N LEU A 113 -7.80 22.50 0.41
CA LEU A 113 -7.56 21.15 -0.10
C LEU A 113 -7.75 20.16 1.05
N THR A 114 -8.50 19.09 0.81
CA THR A 114 -8.65 17.99 1.76
C THR A 114 -8.29 16.69 1.05
N PHE A 115 -7.29 15.99 1.56
CA PHE A 115 -6.83 14.70 1.03
C PHE A 115 -6.64 13.71 2.19
N ALA A 116 -6.57 12.43 1.87
CA ALA A 116 -6.32 11.40 2.87
C ALA A 116 -4.95 10.75 2.65
N VAL A 117 -4.34 10.27 3.74
CA VAL A 117 -3.10 9.52 3.73
C VAL A 117 -3.29 8.23 4.52
N VAL A 118 -2.78 7.13 3.97
CA VAL A 118 -2.80 5.78 4.55
C VAL A 118 -1.45 5.11 4.34
N GLY A 119 -1.17 4.04 5.07
CA GLY A 119 0.04 3.24 4.91
C GLY A 119 -0.11 1.90 5.63
N ASP A 120 0.68 0.91 5.19
CA ASP A 120 0.77 -0.41 5.84
C ASP A 120 -0.57 -1.19 5.80
N SER A 121 -1.18 -1.35 4.62
CA SER A 121 -2.37 -2.20 4.46
C SER A 121 -2.03 -3.70 4.47
N GLN A 122 -0.82 -4.07 4.03
CA GLN A 122 -0.23 -5.42 4.03
C GLN A 122 -1.20 -6.58 3.70
N GLY A 123 -2.12 -6.37 2.76
CA GLY A 123 -3.06 -7.42 2.31
C GLY A 123 -4.09 -7.92 3.34
N ARG A 124 -4.21 -7.31 4.54
CA ARG A 124 -5.24 -7.68 5.53
C ARG A 124 -6.61 -7.13 5.12
N THR A 125 -7.25 -7.85 4.21
CA THR A 125 -8.50 -7.52 3.52
C THR A 125 -9.57 -6.89 4.43
N PRO A 126 -9.96 -7.45 5.58
CA PRO A 126 -11.10 -6.91 6.33
C PRO A 126 -10.86 -5.51 6.91
N VAL A 127 -9.63 -5.17 7.30
CA VAL A 127 -9.29 -3.83 7.80
C VAL A 127 -9.24 -2.85 6.65
N TRP A 128 -8.54 -3.22 5.56
CA TRP A 128 -8.37 -2.35 4.41
C TRP A 128 -9.71 -2.02 3.74
N GLU A 129 -10.62 -2.99 3.60
CA GLU A 129 -11.97 -2.77 3.09
C GLU A 129 -12.76 -1.75 3.89
N ARG A 130 -12.68 -1.82 5.24
CA ARG A 130 -13.36 -0.86 6.12
C ARG A 130 -12.77 0.54 5.99
N ILE A 131 -11.46 0.64 5.76
CA ILE A 131 -10.79 1.91 5.53
C ILE A 131 -11.18 2.48 4.16
N VAL A 132 -11.25 1.66 3.12
CA VAL A 132 -11.76 2.04 1.79
C VAL A 132 -13.19 2.57 1.89
N ASP A 133 -14.07 1.89 2.65
CA ASP A 133 -15.45 2.34 2.87
C ASP A 133 -15.49 3.68 3.63
N ALA A 134 -14.64 3.86 4.64
CA ALA A 134 -14.54 5.11 5.40
C ALA A 134 -13.98 6.27 4.54
N LEU A 135 -12.98 6.01 3.69
CA LEU A 135 -12.42 6.97 2.74
C LEU A 135 -13.49 7.41 1.73
N ASN A 136 -14.25 6.45 1.19
CA ASN A 136 -15.36 6.71 0.28
C ASN A 136 -16.45 7.58 0.91
N ALA A 137 -16.74 7.38 2.20
CA ALA A 137 -17.69 8.22 2.94
C ALA A 137 -17.13 9.63 3.20
N ALA A 138 -15.83 9.74 3.50
CA ALA A 138 -15.17 11.01 3.79
C ALA A 138 -14.96 11.90 2.56
N ARG A 139 -14.92 11.30 1.36
CA ARG A 139 -14.77 12.00 0.06
C ARG A 139 -13.57 12.97 0.01
N PRO A 140 -12.33 12.55 0.38
CA PRO A 140 -11.14 13.34 0.12
C PRO A 140 -10.95 13.55 -1.39
N ALA A 141 -10.20 14.59 -1.77
CA ALA A 141 -9.87 14.88 -3.18
C ALA A 141 -9.08 13.73 -3.83
N PHE A 142 -8.17 13.12 -3.07
CA PHE A 142 -7.39 11.94 -3.44
C PHE A 142 -6.85 11.26 -2.18
N VAL A 143 -6.29 10.06 -2.35
CA VAL A 143 -5.63 9.27 -1.30
C VAL A 143 -4.13 9.12 -1.61
N LEU A 144 -3.27 9.31 -0.62
CA LEU A 144 -1.85 8.95 -0.67
C LEU A 144 -1.62 7.64 0.12
N HIS A 145 -0.95 6.66 -0.48
CA HIS A 145 -0.56 5.40 0.17
C HIS A 145 0.95 5.36 0.38
N CYS A 146 1.39 5.41 1.64
CA CYS A 146 2.78 5.42 2.09
C CYS A 146 3.43 4.03 2.09
N GLY A 147 3.15 3.18 1.09
CA GLY A 147 3.76 1.86 0.95
C GLY A 147 3.28 0.77 1.92
N ASP A 148 3.89 -0.40 1.75
CA ASP A 148 3.50 -1.69 2.34
C ASP A 148 2.05 -2.04 2.06
N MET A 149 1.70 -1.98 0.77
CA MET A 149 0.38 -2.38 0.27
C MET A 149 0.19 -3.89 0.36
N VAL A 150 1.24 -4.64 0.03
CA VAL A 150 1.29 -6.10 0.04
C VAL A 150 2.35 -6.62 1.01
N ALA A 151 2.17 -7.83 1.54
CA ALA A 151 3.02 -8.36 2.61
C ALA A 151 4.34 -8.96 2.13
N SER A 152 4.47 -9.38 0.87
CA SER A 152 5.70 -10.01 0.37
C SER A 152 6.04 -9.71 -1.08
N GLY A 153 5.39 -8.72 -1.71
CA GLY A 153 5.67 -8.36 -3.10
C GLY A 153 5.24 -9.43 -4.11
N ALA A 154 4.38 -10.38 -3.71
CA ALA A 154 3.91 -11.46 -4.59
C ALA A 154 2.80 -10.95 -5.54
N ARG A 155 2.71 -11.53 -6.74
CA ARG A 155 1.73 -11.12 -7.77
C ARG A 155 0.30 -11.26 -7.27
N GLU A 156 -0.02 -12.38 -6.64
CA GLU A 156 -1.37 -12.69 -6.15
C GLU A 156 -1.81 -11.67 -5.08
N GLN A 157 -0.87 -11.18 -4.27
CA GLN A 157 -1.14 -10.14 -3.27
C GLN A 157 -1.44 -8.79 -3.94
N TYR A 158 -0.71 -8.44 -5.01
CA TYR A 158 -0.99 -7.23 -5.77
C TYR A 158 -2.33 -7.31 -6.49
N GLU A 159 -2.66 -8.44 -7.10
CA GLU A 159 -3.97 -8.68 -7.72
C GLU A 159 -5.11 -8.48 -6.71
N GLU A 160 -4.95 -8.99 -5.50
CA GLU A 160 -5.94 -8.82 -4.44
C GLU A 160 -6.01 -7.37 -3.94
N PHE A 161 -4.86 -6.71 -3.74
CA PHE A 161 -4.81 -5.31 -3.37
C PHE A 161 -5.52 -4.41 -4.41
N VAL A 162 -5.28 -4.65 -5.71
CA VAL A 162 -5.91 -3.89 -6.80
C VAL A 162 -7.43 -4.01 -6.76
N LYS A 163 -8.00 -5.21 -6.58
CA LYS A 163 -9.46 -5.39 -6.44
C LYS A 163 -10.05 -4.53 -5.34
N GLN A 164 -9.32 -4.34 -4.25
CA GLN A 164 -9.77 -3.58 -3.09
C GLN A 164 -9.58 -2.08 -3.29
N VAL A 165 -8.42 -1.64 -3.78
CA VAL A 165 -8.12 -0.22 -3.98
C VAL A 165 -8.94 0.40 -5.13
N GLU A 166 -9.33 -0.38 -6.14
CA GLU A 166 -10.21 0.06 -7.22
C GLU A 166 -11.65 0.37 -6.77
N ARG A 167 -12.04 -0.01 -5.55
CA ARG A 167 -13.30 0.43 -4.94
C ARG A 167 -13.26 1.88 -4.47
N LEU A 168 -12.09 2.53 -4.41
CA LEU A 168 -11.98 3.95 -4.08
C LEU A 168 -12.67 4.80 -5.15
N ARG A 169 -13.46 5.77 -4.72
CA ARG A 169 -14.23 6.69 -5.59
C ARG A 169 -13.47 7.97 -5.94
N MET A 170 -12.18 8.03 -5.59
CA MET A 170 -11.28 9.15 -5.84
C MET A 170 -9.92 8.62 -6.32
N PRO A 171 -9.10 9.45 -6.99
CA PRO A 171 -7.75 9.07 -7.37
C PRO A 171 -6.90 8.69 -6.16
N TRP A 172 -5.95 7.78 -6.38
CA TRP A 172 -4.97 7.39 -5.37
C TRP A 172 -3.56 7.39 -5.95
N TYR A 173 -2.62 7.77 -5.10
CA TYR A 173 -1.19 7.86 -5.36
C TYR A 173 -0.48 6.98 -4.35
N ALA A 174 0.56 6.25 -4.75
CA ALA A 174 1.29 5.36 -3.87
C ALA A 174 2.80 5.46 -4.10
N VAL A 175 3.55 5.14 -3.05
CA VAL A 175 4.99 4.87 -3.07
C VAL A 175 5.21 3.45 -2.55
N PRO A 176 6.29 2.76 -2.95
CA PRO A 176 6.55 1.41 -2.46
C PRO A 176 7.09 1.42 -1.02
N GLY A 177 6.73 0.39 -0.26
CA GLY A 177 7.35 0.03 1.00
C GLY A 177 8.33 -1.13 0.89
N ASN A 178 9.00 -1.47 1.99
CA ASN A 178 10.02 -2.53 1.99
C ASN A 178 9.44 -3.94 1.82
N HIS A 179 8.14 -4.14 2.07
CA HIS A 179 7.46 -5.39 1.75
C HIS A 179 7.03 -5.46 0.28
N ASP A 180 6.66 -4.33 -0.32
CA ASP A 180 6.18 -4.22 -1.71
C ASP A 180 7.24 -4.63 -2.74
N VAL A 181 8.53 -4.38 -2.46
CA VAL A 181 9.63 -4.54 -3.42
C VAL A 181 10.36 -5.88 -3.36
N ARG A 182 9.91 -6.81 -2.51
CA ARG A 182 10.57 -8.12 -2.34
C ARG A 182 10.42 -8.99 -3.59
N GLY A 183 11.46 -9.76 -3.93
CA GLY A 183 11.45 -10.61 -5.13
C GLY A 183 11.26 -9.78 -6.41
N GLU A 184 10.26 -10.15 -7.22
CA GLU A 184 9.85 -9.35 -8.39
C GLU A 184 8.97 -8.12 -8.03
N GLY A 185 8.72 -7.90 -6.74
CA GLY A 185 7.75 -6.93 -6.24
C GLY A 185 7.96 -5.49 -6.72
N ALA A 186 9.20 -5.04 -6.95
CA ALA A 186 9.46 -3.69 -7.48
C ALA A 186 8.91 -3.51 -8.92
N LYS A 187 9.01 -4.55 -9.75
CA LYS A 187 8.42 -4.58 -11.09
C LYS A 187 6.90 -4.64 -10.99
N LEU A 188 6.39 -5.52 -10.14
CA LEU A 188 4.95 -5.71 -9.93
C LEU A 188 4.27 -4.45 -9.38
N PHE A 189 4.92 -3.71 -8.48
CA PHE A 189 4.47 -2.40 -8.02
C PHE A 189 4.16 -1.48 -9.20
N THR A 190 5.10 -1.36 -10.15
CA THR A 190 4.95 -0.46 -11.29
C THR A 190 3.84 -0.96 -12.24
N GLU A 191 3.79 -2.28 -12.46
CA GLU A 191 2.79 -2.95 -13.28
C GLU A 191 1.35 -2.75 -12.75
N PHE A 192 1.12 -3.00 -11.46
CA PHE A 192 -0.21 -2.99 -10.86
C PHE A 192 -0.68 -1.59 -10.42
N THR A 193 0.23 -0.69 -10.06
CA THR A 193 -0.15 0.68 -9.65
C THR A 193 -0.18 1.66 -10.81
N GLY A 194 0.51 1.34 -11.93
CA GLY A 194 0.75 2.24 -13.05
C GLY A 194 1.62 3.45 -12.71
N LYS A 195 2.37 3.42 -11.60
CA LYS A 195 3.15 4.55 -11.07
C LYS A 195 4.64 4.22 -11.04
N ASN A 196 5.45 5.25 -11.32
CA ASN A 196 6.87 5.20 -11.01
C ASN A 196 7.09 5.08 -9.50
N ARG A 197 8.23 4.55 -9.08
CA ARG A 197 8.55 4.36 -7.65
C ARG A 197 8.75 5.68 -6.89
N TYR A 198 9.22 6.72 -7.58
CA TYR A 198 9.26 8.11 -7.12
C TYR A 198 8.79 9.04 -8.23
N TYR A 199 8.06 10.10 -7.87
CA TYR A 199 7.42 11.03 -8.80
C TYR A 199 6.90 12.26 -8.07
N SER A 200 6.47 13.27 -8.82
CA SER A 200 5.77 14.41 -8.26
C SER A 200 4.56 14.82 -9.11
N PHE A 201 3.62 15.50 -8.48
CA PHE A 201 2.47 16.11 -9.14
C PHE A 201 2.04 17.39 -8.40
N VAL A 202 1.20 18.20 -9.03
CA VAL A 202 0.68 19.45 -8.45
C VAL A 202 -0.84 19.39 -8.41
N GLU A 203 -1.42 19.67 -7.26
CA GLU A 203 -2.87 19.74 -7.06
C GLU A 203 -3.21 21.02 -6.28
N LYS A 204 -4.10 21.85 -6.82
CA LYS A 204 -4.49 23.16 -6.26
C LYS A 204 -3.32 24.07 -5.82
N GLY A 205 -2.20 24.01 -6.54
CA GLY A 205 -1.01 24.83 -6.26
C GLY A 205 -0.09 24.26 -5.17
N TYR A 206 -0.38 23.07 -4.64
CA TYR A 206 0.50 22.32 -3.75
C TYR A 206 1.24 21.24 -4.54
N ARG A 207 2.55 21.12 -4.33
CA ARG A 207 3.35 20.04 -4.92
C ARG A 207 3.36 18.82 -3.99
N PHE A 208 3.10 17.66 -4.54
CA PHE A 208 3.20 16.37 -3.85
C PHE A 208 4.38 15.61 -4.42
N ILE A 209 5.27 15.14 -3.56
CA ILE A 209 6.51 14.44 -3.92
C ILE A 209 6.49 13.06 -3.27
N GLY A 210 6.36 12.02 -4.09
CA GLY A 210 6.47 10.63 -3.68
C GLY A 210 7.91 10.15 -3.80
N LEU A 211 8.44 9.55 -2.73
CA LEU A 211 9.80 9.00 -2.68
C LEU A 211 9.77 7.48 -2.48
N ASP A 212 10.67 6.79 -3.20
CA ASP A 212 10.98 5.40 -2.95
C ASP A 212 12.05 5.31 -1.86
N SER A 213 11.58 5.13 -0.62
CA SER A 213 12.41 4.89 0.54
C SER A 213 12.40 3.42 0.95
N SER A 214 12.02 2.48 0.07
CA SER A 214 11.81 1.07 0.44
C SER A 214 13.09 0.38 0.93
N ALA A 215 14.26 0.95 0.60
CA ALA A 215 15.58 0.50 1.05
C ALA A 215 16.05 1.20 2.34
N ALA A 216 15.17 1.96 3.03
CA ALA A 216 15.50 2.80 4.18
C ALA A 216 16.63 3.83 3.89
N ALA A 217 16.74 4.23 2.62
CA ALA A 217 17.67 5.22 2.09
C ALA A 217 17.17 5.68 0.71
N LEU A 218 17.70 6.80 0.22
CA LEU A 218 17.58 7.26 -1.16
C LEU A 218 18.93 7.11 -1.87
N ASP A 219 18.93 6.62 -3.10
CA ASP A 219 20.15 6.60 -3.92
C ASP A 219 20.52 7.99 -4.44
N ALA A 220 21.71 8.10 -5.05
CA ALA A 220 22.23 9.37 -5.56
C ALA A 220 21.37 9.98 -6.67
N GLU A 221 20.75 9.15 -7.52
CA GLU A 221 19.90 9.60 -8.63
C GLU A 221 18.61 10.23 -8.08
N GLN A 222 17.94 9.53 -7.18
CA GLN A 222 16.72 9.99 -6.53
C GLN A 222 16.99 11.22 -5.65
N MET A 223 18.11 11.28 -4.93
CA MET A 223 18.52 12.47 -4.17
C MET A 223 18.69 13.69 -5.08
N ALA A 224 19.41 13.56 -6.20
CA ALA A 224 19.59 14.66 -7.14
C ALA A 224 18.26 15.09 -7.80
N TRP A 225 17.37 14.13 -8.07
CA TRP A 225 16.02 14.42 -8.56
C TRP A 225 15.18 15.18 -7.53
N LEU A 226 15.20 14.74 -6.27
CA LEU A 226 14.48 15.39 -5.17
C LEU A 226 14.94 16.84 -4.97
N GLU A 227 16.24 17.11 -5.03
CA GLU A 227 16.76 18.48 -4.90
C GLU A 227 16.22 19.42 -5.99
N ARG A 228 16.05 18.91 -7.22
CA ARG A 228 15.42 19.69 -8.30
C ARG A 228 13.93 19.94 -8.06
N GLU A 229 13.22 18.96 -7.51
CA GLU A 229 11.79 19.12 -7.15
C GLU A 229 11.60 20.10 -5.98
N LEU A 230 12.49 20.06 -4.99
CA LEU A 230 12.48 20.96 -3.84
C LEU A 230 12.88 22.40 -4.20
N ALA A 231 13.75 22.57 -5.20
CA ALA A 231 14.13 23.89 -5.70
C ALA A 231 12.97 24.63 -6.39
N GLN A 232 11.90 23.94 -6.78
CA GLN A 232 10.71 24.60 -7.32
C GLN A 232 9.97 25.35 -6.21
N GLY A 233 9.45 26.55 -6.51
CA GLY A 233 8.75 27.37 -5.52
C GLY A 233 7.38 26.81 -5.12
N GLY A 234 6.90 27.24 -3.95
CA GLY A 234 5.55 26.95 -3.45
C GLY A 234 5.48 25.81 -2.44
N PRO A 235 4.34 25.68 -1.74
CA PRO A 235 4.18 24.74 -0.64
C PRO A 235 4.18 23.28 -1.13
N LYS A 236 4.86 22.42 -0.36
CA LYS A 236 5.10 21.02 -0.75
C LYS A 236 4.66 20.04 0.32
N PHE A 237 4.29 18.85 -0.11
CA PHE A 237 4.06 17.68 0.70
C PHE A 237 4.96 16.55 0.20
N VAL A 238 5.61 15.85 1.12
CA VAL A 238 6.40 14.67 0.80
C VAL A 238 5.68 13.44 1.37
N PHE A 239 5.67 12.35 0.63
CA PHE A 239 5.20 11.06 1.13
C PHE A 239 6.18 9.95 0.73
N MET A 240 6.53 9.12 1.71
CA MET A 240 7.49 8.03 1.59
C MET A 240 7.01 6.86 2.47
N HIS A 241 7.74 5.74 2.50
CA HIS A 241 7.39 4.62 3.36
C HIS A 241 8.15 4.65 4.70
N VAL A 242 9.47 4.47 4.66
CA VAL A 242 10.35 4.46 5.83
C VAL A 242 10.55 5.90 6.32
N PRO A 243 10.28 6.22 7.59
CA PRO A 243 10.43 7.57 8.10
C PRO A 243 11.90 7.97 8.31
N LEU A 244 12.18 9.27 8.33
CA LEU A 244 13.52 9.79 8.68
C LEU A 244 13.93 9.45 10.13
N PHE A 245 12.95 9.16 10.99
CA PHE A 245 13.13 8.88 12.41
C PHE A 245 11.97 8.02 12.94
N ASP A 246 12.27 7.12 13.86
CA ASP A 246 11.23 6.37 14.57
C ASP A 246 10.55 7.30 15.60
N PRO A 247 9.21 7.41 15.61
CA PRO A 247 8.49 8.20 16.59
C PRO A 247 8.48 7.57 18.01
N ARG A 248 8.86 6.30 18.17
CA ARG A 248 8.87 5.60 19.46
C ARG A 248 10.16 5.88 20.24
N PRO A 249 10.10 6.02 21.58
CA PRO A 249 11.31 6.16 22.39
C PRO A 249 12.27 4.98 22.19
N GLY A 250 13.50 5.27 21.75
CA GLY A 250 14.53 4.24 21.52
C GLY A 250 14.30 3.33 20.31
N GLY A 251 13.33 3.64 19.44
CA GLY A 251 13.08 2.86 18.22
C GLY A 251 14.11 3.12 17.12
N ASP A 252 14.31 2.11 16.27
CA ASP A 252 15.28 2.08 15.17
C ASP A 252 14.66 1.79 13.80
N HIS A 253 13.34 1.81 13.68
CA HIS A 253 12.61 1.57 12.43
C HIS A 253 12.53 2.84 11.56
N CYS A 254 13.69 3.29 11.10
CA CYS A 254 13.84 4.49 10.29
C CYS A 254 14.97 4.34 9.25
N PHE A 255 15.35 5.44 8.59
CA PHE A 255 16.48 5.48 7.68
C PHE A 255 17.76 4.88 8.30
N LEU A 256 18.51 4.11 7.50
CA LEU A 256 19.75 3.46 7.93
C LEU A 256 20.89 4.46 8.12
N ASP A 257 20.96 5.46 7.25
CA ASP A 257 21.95 6.53 7.31
C ASP A 257 21.38 7.77 7.99
N ALA A 258 21.80 7.99 9.24
CA ALA A 258 21.40 9.14 10.03
C ALA A 258 21.88 10.48 9.44
N GLU A 259 22.97 10.52 8.67
CA GLU A 259 23.42 11.73 7.99
C GLU A 259 22.48 12.08 6.82
N GLN A 260 22.14 11.10 5.99
CA GLN A 260 21.16 11.30 4.93
C GLN A 260 19.80 11.74 5.49
N ALA A 261 19.33 11.13 6.59
CA ALA A 261 18.12 11.56 7.27
C ALA A 261 18.17 13.02 7.73
N ARG A 262 19.28 13.45 8.35
CA ARG A 262 19.51 14.85 8.75
C ARG A 262 19.60 15.79 7.54
N ARG A 263 20.18 15.36 6.43
CA ARG A 263 20.23 16.14 5.18
C ARG A 263 18.82 16.35 4.63
N LEU A 264 18.00 15.30 4.56
CA LEU A 264 16.60 15.39 4.13
C LEU A 264 15.78 16.29 5.04
N GLN A 265 15.96 16.20 6.36
CA GLN A 265 15.31 17.12 7.31
C GLN A 265 15.65 18.58 7.01
N ARG A 266 16.93 18.92 6.79
CA ARG A 266 17.34 20.28 6.42
C ARG A 266 16.72 20.72 5.10
N LEU A 267 16.78 19.86 4.08
CA LEU A 267 16.16 20.14 2.78
C LEU A 267 14.66 20.40 2.90
N PHE A 268 13.94 19.62 3.70
CA PHE A 268 12.50 19.82 3.87
C PHE A 268 12.18 21.13 4.58
N ARG A 269 12.93 21.46 5.63
CA ARG A 269 12.84 22.74 6.35
C ARG A 269 13.09 23.94 5.42
N ASP A 270 14.12 23.86 4.58
CA ASP A 270 14.60 25.00 3.79
C ASP A 270 13.81 25.22 2.49
N HIS A 271 12.97 24.26 2.07
CA HIS A 271 12.29 24.26 0.77
C HIS A 271 10.75 24.22 0.86
N GLU A 272 10.15 24.91 1.83
CA GLU A 272 8.68 25.08 1.93
C GLU A 272 7.89 23.76 2.02
N VAL A 273 8.48 22.70 2.58
CA VAL A 273 7.74 21.45 2.85
C VAL A 273 6.88 21.66 4.08
N LEU A 274 5.56 21.54 3.91
CA LEU A 274 4.60 21.74 5.01
C LEU A 274 4.42 20.46 5.84
N ALA A 275 4.41 19.30 5.19
CA ALA A 275 4.34 18.03 5.88
C ALA A 275 5.01 16.88 5.10
N VAL A 276 5.48 15.89 5.87
CA VAL A 276 6.07 14.64 5.40
C VAL A 276 5.28 13.48 5.97
N PHE A 277 4.82 12.58 5.12
CA PHE A 277 4.03 11.41 5.50
C PHE A 277 4.82 10.11 5.30
N SER A 278 4.68 9.18 6.24
CA SER A 278 5.38 7.89 6.28
C SER A 278 4.50 6.76 6.83
N GLY A 279 4.87 5.52 6.56
CA GLY A 279 4.27 4.30 7.11
C GLY A 279 5.25 3.59 8.06
N HIS A 280 5.42 2.28 7.88
CA HIS A 280 6.50 1.43 8.41
C HIS A 280 6.46 1.11 9.92
N VAL A 281 6.15 2.09 10.77
CA VAL A 281 6.18 1.92 12.25
C VAL A 281 4.85 1.40 12.80
N HIS A 282 3.86 1.17 11.93
CA HIS A 282 2.56 0.56 12.25
C HIS A 282 1.80 1.24 13.40
N LEU A 283 1.81 2.58 13.43
CA LEU A 283 1.10 3.41 14.40
C LEU A 283 0.72 4.75 13.78
N PHE A 284 -0.11 5.52 14.48
CA PHE A 284 -0.28 6.95 14.23
C PHE A 284 0.65 7.77 15.11
N SER A 285 1.47 8.64 14.51
CA SER A 285 2.20 9.69 15.21
C SER A 285 2.24 10.95 14.38
N SER A 286 2.17 12.11 15.04
CA SER A 286 2.31 13.41 14.39
C SER A 286 3.15 14.31 15.27
N ARG A 287 4.18 14.92 14.68
CA ARG A 287 5.05 15.89 15.35
C ARG A 287 5.49 16.96 14.38
N THR A 288 5.56 18.21 14.85
CA THR A 288 6.12 19.31 14.07
C THR A 288 7.53 19.60 14.54
N LEU A 289 8.47 19.64 13.60
CA LEU A 289 9.89 19.92 13.85
C LEU A 289 10.37 20.93 12.81
N ASP A 290 10.97 22.02 13.27
CA ASP A 290 11.48 23.11 12.42
C ASP A 290 10.47 23.62 11.37
N GLY A 291 9.19 23.69 11.74
CA GLY A 291 8.11 24.15 10.86
C GLY A 291 7.55 23.09 9.90
N VAL A 292 8.14 21.89 9.84
CA VAL A 292 7.66 20.77 9.02
C VAL A 292 6.89 19.78 9.89
N THR A 293 5.68 19.40 9.46
CA THR A 293 4.89 18.39 10.18
C THR A 293 5.23 16.99 9.67
N TYR A 294 5.76 16.14 10.54
CA TYR A 294 6.03 14.74 10.23
C TYR A 294 4.92 13.86 10.78
N VAL A 295 4.38 13.01 9.91
CA VAL A 295 3.27 12.12 10.23
C VAL A 295 3.66 10.70 9.86
N THR A 296 3.53 9.80 10.82
CA THR A 296 3.59 8.35 10.61
C THR A 296 2.16 7.81 10.70
N THR A 297 1.71 7.09 9.66
CA THR A 297 0.31 6.67 9.47
C THR A 297 0.21 5.22 9.01
N GLY A 298 0.78 4.30 9.79
CA GLY A 298 0.81 2.86 9.48
C GLY A 298 -0.39 2.07 10.01
N GLY A 299 -1.60 2.60 9.84
CA GLY A 299 -2.82 2.05 10.43
C GLY A 299 -3.76 1.38 9.43
N ALA A 300 -3.34 1.09 8.19
CA ALA A 300 -4.25 0.69 7.14
C ALA A 300 -4.61 -0.80 7.08
N GLY A 301 -3.92 -1.65 7.84
CA GLY A 301 -4.21 -3.09 7.85
C GLY A 301 -3.24 -3.95 8.66
N ALA A 302 -1.96 -3.59 8.66
CA ALA A 302 -0.90 -4.34 9.34
C ALA A 302 -1.13 -4.43 10.86
N PRO A 303 -0.57 -5.45 11.55
CA PRO A 303 -0.58 -5.52 13.00
C PRO A 303 0.07 -4.26 13.61
N LEU A 304 -0.56 -3.68 14.62
CA LEU A 304 -0.15 -2.41 15.22
C LEU A 304 0.96 -2.64 16.27
N TYR A 305 1.99 -1.79 16.28
CA TYR A 305 3.16 -1.92 17.18
C TYR A 305 3.11 -1.03 18.42
N ALA A 306 1.93 -0.52 18.76
CA ALA A 306 1.74 0.38 19.88
C ALA A 306 0.41 0.08 20.57
N SER A 307 0.27 0.48 21.84
CA SER A 307 -1.03 0.48 22.48
C SER A 307 -1.95 1.53 21.85
N ARG A 308 -3.27 1.43 22.05
CA ARG A 308 -4.23 2.44 21.57
C ARG A 308 -3.90 3.85 22.04
N ALA A 309 -3.38 3.99 23.27
CA ALA A 309 -2.98 5.29 23.83
C ALA A 309 -1.74 5.89 23.14
N GLU A 310 -0.91 5.04 22.55
CA GLU A 310 0.35 5.40 21.88
C GLU A 310 0.21 5.44 20.34
N GLY A 311 -1.01 5.51 19.82
CA GLY A 311 -1.28 5.59 18.38
C GLY A 311 -1.55 4.25 17.70
N GLY A 312 -1.61 3.15 18.46
CA GLY A 312 -1.94 1.81 17.97
C GLY A 312 -3.43 1.62 17.75
N PHE A 313 -3.96 2.17 16.66
CA PHE A 313 -5.33 1.93 16.22
C PHE A 313 -5.42 2.00 14.68
N TYR A 314 -6.41 1.31 14.10
CA TYR A 314 -6.66 1.40 12.66
C TYR A 314 -7.25 2.76 12.29
N HIS A 315 -6.70 3.38 11.24
CA HIS A 315 -7.05 4.74 10.84
C HIS A 315 -6.64 5.06 9.41
N TYR A 316 -7.15 6.19 8.91
CA TYR A 316 -6.51 6.98 7.88
C TYR A 316 -6.26 8.40 8.42
N ALA A 317 -5.24 9.09 7.92
CA ALA A 317 -5.00 10.49 8.25
C ALA A 317 -5.77 11.38 7.27
N LEU A 318 -6.70 12.21 7.76
CA LEU A 318 -7.41 13.20 6.96
C LEU A 318 -6.70 14.55 7.09
N VAL A 319 -6.15 15.02 5.97
CA VAL A 319 -5.34 16.24 5.92
C VAL A 319 -6.16 17.36 5.33
N ARG A 320 -6.22 18.49 6.03
CA ARG A 320 -6.88 19.71 5.57
C ARG A 320 -5.86 20.83 5.47
N VAL A 321 -5.83 21.49 4.32
CA VAL A 321 -4.87 22.53 3.99
C VAL A 321 -5.61 23.80 3.59
N SER A 322 -5.18 24.93 4.16
CA SER A 322 -5.65 26.28 3.78
C SER A 322 -4.48 27.25 3.82
N GLY A 323 -4.00 27.66 2.63
CA GLY A 323 -2.70 28.33 2.51
C GLY A 323 -1.59 27.42 3.03
N ASN A 324 -0.78 27.92 3.97
CA ASN A 324 0.30 27.13 4.59
C ASN A 324 -0.13 26.43 5.89
N ARG A 325 -1.40 26.54 6.30
CA ARG A 325 -1.90 25.86 7.50
C ARG A 325 -2.30 24.43 7.15
N VAL A 326 -1.66 23.47 7.83
CA VAL A 326 -1.94 22.04 7.72
C VAL A 326 -2.58 21.56 9.01
N SER A 327 -3.71 20.87 8.91
CA SER A 327 -4.33 20.13 10.00
C SER A 327 -4.38 18.66 9.61
N VAL A 328 -3.89 17.79 10.49
CA VAL A 328 -3.88 16.34 10.31
C VAL A 328 -4.73 15.73 11.41
N GLU A 329 -5.71 14.93 11.02
CA GLU A 329 -6.62 14.25 11.94
C GLU A 329 -6.60 12.74 11.65
N ALA A 330 -6.20 11.93 12.64
CA ALA A 330 -6.32 10.48 12.53
C ALA A 330 -7.80 10.06 12.69
N LYS A 331 -8.44 9.69 11.58
CA LYS A 331 -9.79 9.18 11.57
C LYS A 331 -9.77 7.69 11.88
N GLN A 332 -10.07 7.36 13.13
CA GLN A 332 -10.12 5.98 13.60
C GLN A 332 -11.21 5.21 12.87
N VAL A 333 -10.88 4.01 12.42
CA VAL A 333 -11.81 3.08 11.80
C VAL A 333 -12.01 1.92 12.76
N ALA A 334 -13.23 1.80 13.29
CA ALA A 334 -13.57 0.70 14.17
C ALA A 334 -13.63 -0.59 13.34
N VAL A 335 -12.63 -1.45 13.55
CA VAL A 335 -12.64 -2.81 13.01
C VAL A 335 -12.93 -3.74 14.17
N LYS A 336 -14.04 -4.48 14.07
CA LYS A 336 -14.17 -5.70 14.87
C LYS A 336 -13.17 -6.68 14.29
N ILE A 337 -12.03 -6.83 14.95
CA ILE A 337 -11.13 -7.95 14.66
C ILE A 337 -11.93 -9.18 15.12
N GLU A 338 -12.54 -9.88 14.17
CA GLU A 338 -13.13 -11.18 14.45
C GLU A 338 -12.01 -12.09 15.00
N GLU A 339 -12.34 -12.93 15.99
CA GLU A 339 -11.38 -13.89 16.52
C GLU A 339 -10.68 -14.62 15.37
N PRO A 340 -9.35 -14.82 15.42
CA PRO A 340 -8.64 -15.56 14.38
C PRO A 340 -9.32 -16.91 14.17
N ARG A 341 -9.78 -17.14 12.93
CA ARG A 341 -10.38 -18.40 12.51
C ARG A 341 -9.43 -19.11 11.55
N VAL A 342 -9.29 -20.41 11.73
CA VAL A 342 -8.54 -21.27 10.82
C VAL A 342 -9.53 -22.22 10.17
N ARG A 343 -9.69 -22.08 8.85
CA ARG A 343 -10.53 -22.99 8.07
C ARG A 343 -9.67 -24.15 7.58
N VAL A 344 -10.01 -25.36 7.99
CA VAL A 344 -9.34 -26.60 7.61
C VAL A 344 -10.21 -27.29 6.58
N ILE A 345 -9.65 -27.59 5.42
CA ILE A 345 -10.37 -28.13 4.26
C ILE A 345 -9.69 -29.44 3.87
N GLY A 346 -10.47 -30.51 3.74
CA GLY A 346 -9.96 -31.82 3.40
C GLY A 346 -10.96 -32.68 2.63
N PRO A 347 -10.63 -33.95 2.35
CA PRO A 347 -11.43 -34.82 1.49
C PRO A 347 -12.87 -35.08 1.97
N LYS A 348 -13.15 -34.91 3.26
CA LYS A 348 -14.49 -35.11 3.84
C LYS A 348 -15.26 -33.81 4.09
N GLY A 349 -14.74 -32.67 3.65
CA GLY A 349 -15.38 -31.36 3.80
C GLY A 349 -14.47 -30.32 4.44
N GLU A 350 -15.07 -29.28 4.99
CA GLU A 350 -14.35 -28.21 5.69
C GLU A 350 -14.86 -28.03 7.12
N LYS A 351 -13.97 -27.58 8.00
CA LYS A 351 -14.28 -27.21 9.37
C LYS A 351 -13.51 -25.96 9.75
N GLU A 352 -14.17 -25.05 10.43
CA GLU A 352 -13.57 -23.82 10.93
C GLU A 352 -13.31 -23.92 12.42
N PHE A 353 -12.17 -23.42 12.87
CA PHE A 353 -11.76 -23.40 14.27
C PHE A 353 -11.48 -21.97 14.70
N THR A 354 -12.10 -21.55 15.80
CA THR A 354 -11.70 -20.34 16.56
C THR A 354 -10.50 -20.64 17.47
N LEU A 355 -9.89 -19.62 18.06
CA LEU A 355 -8.89 -19.83 19.13
C LEU A 355 -9.46 -20.64 20.31
N GLY A 356 -10.71 -20.41 20.69
CA GLY A 356 -11.40 -21.18 21.73
C GLY A 356 -11.52 -22.65 21.36
N ASP A 357 -11.89 -22.95 20.11
CA ASP A 357 -11.99 -24.34 19.63
C ASP A 357 -10.62 -25.02 19.64
N LEU A 358 -9.56 -24.32 19.21
CA LEU A 358 -8.19 -24.86 19.21
C LEU A 358 -7.69 -25.13 20.64
N ALA A 359 -8.04 -24.29 21.61
CA ALA A 359 -7.65 -24.47 23.01
C ALA A 359 -8.34 -25.66 23.70
N LEU A 360 -9.48 -26.12 23.16
CA LEU A 360 -10.19 -27.31 23.65
C LEU A 360 -9.64 -28.61 23.06
N LEU A 361 -8.83 -28.55 22.00
CA LEU A 361 -8.19 -29.72 21.39
C LEU A 361 -6.91 -30.11 22.16
N PRO A 362 -6.47 -31.38 22.06
CA PRO A 362 -5.20 -31.80 22.64
C PRO A 362 -4.04 -30.94 22.11
N SER A 363 -3.42 -30.19 23.01
CA SER A 363 -2.34 -29.28 22.68
C SER A 363 -0.97 -29.88 22.99
N VAL A 364 0.03 -29.47 22.22
CA VAL A 364 1.45 -29.65 22.49
C VAL A 364 2.06 -28.30 22.84
N GLU A 365 3.03 -28.34 23.75
CA GLU A 365 3.85 -27.19 24.13
C GLU A 365 5.31 -27.52 23.83
N ALA A 366 6.00 -26.62 23.12
CA ALA A 366 7.38 -26.83 22.70
C ALA A 366 8.13 -25.50 22.59
N ALA A 367 9.34 -25.47 23.15
CA ALA A 367 10.30 -24.42 22.83
C ALA A 367 10.81 -24.64 21.41
N SER A 368 10.72 -23.62 20.56
CA SER A 368 11.19 -23.72 19.18
C SER A 368 11.66 -22.37 18.63
N ALA A 369 12.51 -22.41 17.63
CA ALA A 369 13.02 -21.29 16.85
C ALA A 369 13.29 -21.75 15.42
N PHE A 370 13.64 -20.82 14.52
CA PHE A 370 14.09 -21.17 13.18
C PHE A 370 15.34 -20.40 12.78
N GLU A 371 16.10 -20.98 11.87
CA GLU A 371 17.28 -20.34 11.28
C GLU A 371 16.92 -19.65 9.94
N ASN A 372 17.47 -18.46 9.70
CA ASN A 372 17.36 -17.77 8.41
C ASN A 372 18.51 -18.15 7.46
N GLN A 373 18.46 -17.70 6.20
CA GLN A 373 19.47 -18.03 5.18
C GLN A 373 20.92 -17.63 5.51
N PHE A 374 21.12 -16.78 6.52
CA PHE A 374 22.42 -16.29 6.96
C PHE A 374 22.91 -16.96 8.25
N GLY A 375 22.21 -18.00 8.73
CA GLY A 375 22.56 -18.69 9.98
C GLY A 375 22.09 -17.99 11.25
N ASN A 376 21.27 -16.93 11.15
CA ASN A 376 20.74 -16.27 12.35
C ASN A 376 19.50 -17.01 12.84
N VAL A 377 19.45 -17.28 14.14
CA VAL A 377 18.28 -17.85 14.81
C VAL A 377 17.28 -16.74 15.13
N SER A 378 16.00 -16.98 14.86
CA SER A 378 14.91 -16.04 15.08
C SER A 378 13.62 -16.78 15.43
N GLY A 379 12.61 -16.03 15.87
CA GLY A 379 11.32 -16.62 16.23
C GLY A 379 11.37 -17.54 17.46
N GLY A 380 12.42 -17.47 18.28
CA GLY A 380 12.50 -18.21 19.53
C GLY A 380 11.32 -17.91 20.45
N GLY A 381 10.84 -18.95 21.14
CA GLY A 381 9.85 -18.87 22.20
C GLY A 381 9.26 -20.24 22.52
N THR A 382 8.40 -20.27 23.54
CA THR A 382 7.61 -21.44 23.91
C THR A 382 6.27 -21.35 23.21
N TYR A 383 5.99 -22.28 22.31
CA TYR A 383 4.78 -22.32 21.52
C TYR A 383 3.83 -23.37 22.07
N LYS A 384 2.56 -23.01 22.20
CA LYS A 384 1.48 -23.94 22.53
C LYS A 384 0.45 -23.95 21.42
N GLY A 385 0.06 -25.16 20.99
CA GLY A 385 -0.75 -25.34 19.79
C GLY A 385 -1.29 -26.74 19.60
N VAL A 386 -2.00 -26.93 18.50
CA VAL A 386 -2.59 -28.23 18.12
C VAL A 386 -1.75 -28.84 17.01
N LEU A 387 -1.57 -30.17 17.02
CA LEU A 387 -0.95 -30.87 15.90
C LEU A 387 -1.78 -30.67 14.63
N VAL A 388 -1.12 -30.33 13.53
CA VAL A 388 -1.80 -30.17 12.23
C VAL A 388 -2.49 -31.47 11.80
N ALA A 389 -1.90 -32.63 12.12
CA ALA A 389 -2.52 -33.93 11.89
C ALA A 389 -3.89 -34.05 12.58
N THR A 390 -4.00 -33.65 13.85
CA THR A 390 -5.26 -33.68 14.62
C THR A 390 -6.34 -32.80 13.97
N LEU A 391 -5.96 -31.64 13.43
CA LEU A 391 -6.89 -30.77 12.71
C LEU A 391 -7.37 -31.41 11.41
N LEU A 392 -6.45 -32.03 10.65
CA LEU A 392 -6.77 -32.68 9.38
C LEU A 392 -7.65 -33.92 9.55
N GLU A 393 -7.48 -34.68 10.63
CA GLU A 393 -8.34 -35.83 10.93
C GLU A 393 -9.83 -35.47 10.97
N GLN A 394 -10.16 -34.24 11.40
CA GLN A 394 -11.54 -33.72 11.46
C GLN A 394 -12.17 -33.56 10.07
N VAL A 395 -11.36 -33.50 9.00
CA VAL A 395 -11.80 -33.29 7.61
C VAL A 395 -11.34 -34.39 6.66
N GLY A 396 -10.99 -35.57 7.19
CA GLY A 396 -10.65 -36.76 6.40
C GLY A 396 -9.16 -37.04 6.23
N GLY A 397 -8.30 -36.25 6.87
CA GLY A 397 -6.85 -36.43 6.88
C GLY A 397 -6.17 -36.01 5.57
N ILE A 398 -4.86 -36.23 5.53
CA ILE A 398 -4.02 -36.14 4.34
C ILE A 398 -3.47 -37.53 4.00
N ARG A 399 -3.23 -37.83 2.73
CA ARG A 399 -2.66 -39.11 2.26
C ARG A 399 -1.34 -38.89 1.52
N PRO A 400 -0.47 -39.92 1.41
CA PRO A 400 0.73 -39.83 0.60
C PRO A 400 0.43 -39.39 -0.84
N GLY A 401 1.24 -38.49 -1.37
CA GLY A 401 1.06 -37.88 -2.70
C GLY A 401 0.20 -36.60 -2.72
N GLN A 402 -0.58 -36.34 -1.67
CA GLN A 402 -1.34 -35.10 -1.53
C GLN A 402 -0.49 -33.97 -0.97
N THR A 403 -0.89 -32.74 -1.28
CA THR A 403 -0.20 -31.52 -0.81
C THR A 403 -1.06 -30.80 0.22
N LEU A 404 -0.46 -30.44 1.35
CA LEU A 404 -1.05 -29.52 2.31
C LEU A 404 -0.68 -28.09 1.91
N VAL A 405 -1.67 -27.25 1.63
CA VAL A 405 -1.49 -25.84 1.36
C VAL A 405 -1.97 -25.02 2.54
N VAL A 406 -1.04 -24.28 3.15
CA VAL A 406 -1.32 -23.36 4.26
C VAL A 406 -1.34 -21.95 3.69
N ARG A 407 -2.40 -21.20 3.96
CA ARG A 407 -2.54 -19.78 3.59
C ARG A 407 -2.72 -18.92 4.82
N CYS A 408 -2.17 -17.72 4.74
CA CYS A 408 -2.18 -16.73 5.80
C CYS A 408 -3.10 -15.56 5.45
N THR A 409 -3.52 -14.80 6.46
CA THR A 409 -4.36 -13.61 6.25
C THR A 409 -3.69 -12.51 5.42
N ASP A 410 -2.36 -12.52 5.34
CA ASP A 410 -1.54 -11.56 4.59
C ASP A 410 -1.25 -12.04 3.15
N GLY A 411 -1.92 -13.10 2.70
CA GLY A 411 -1.75 -13.70 1.38
C GLY A 411 -0.52 -14.58 1.24
N TYR A 412 0.33 -14.70 2.28
CA TYR A 412 1.42 -15.67 2.29
C TYR A 412 0.88 -17.10 2.21
N SER A 413 1.57 -17.97 1.48
CA SER A 413 1.23 -19.39 1.42
C SER A 413 2.44 -20.29 1.33
N GLN A 414 2.32 -21.48 1.91
CA GLN A 414 3.32 -22.53 1.82
C GLN A 414 2.67 -23.88 1.55
N GLU A 415 3.38 -24.71 0.79
CA GLU A 415 3.01 -26.09 0.50
C GLU A 415 3.87 -27.06 1.32
N PHE A 416 3.26 -28.17 1.75
CA PHE A 416 3.91 -29.21 2.54
C PHE A 416 3.45 -30.59 2.10
N GLY A 417 4.33 -31.58 2.27
CA GLY A 417 4.04 -32.97 1.95
C GLY A 417 3.34 -33.68 3.09
N TYR A 418 2.78 -34.85 2.80
CA TYR A 418 2.24 -35.77 3.79
C TYR A 418 3.24 -36.03 4.94
N GLU A 419 4.52 -36.18 4.61
CA GLU A 419 5.62 -36.48 5.51
C GLU A 419 5.93 -35.33 6.49
N ASN A 420 5.57 -34.09 6.16
CA ASN A 420 5.69 -32.97 7.09
C ASN A 420 4.63 -33.04 8.19
N VAL A 421 3.45 -33.56 7.88
CA VAL A 421 2.33 -33.73 8.82
C VAL A 421 2.51 -35.01 9.64
N HIS A 422 2.73 -36.12 8.95
CA HIS A 422 2.93 -37.45 9.53
C HIS A 422 4.40 -37.82 9.48
N VAL A 423 5.16 -37.29 10.44
CA VAL A 423 6.61 -37.40 10.47
C VAL A 423 7.10 -38.84 10.66
N SER A 424 8.06 -39.23 9.84
CA SER A 424 8.80 -40.49 10.01
C SER A 424 9.69 -40.43 11.25
N LYS A 425 10.21 -41.58 11.71
CA LYS A 425 11.16 -41.62 12.85
C LYS A 425 12.40 -40.77 12.63
N ASP A 426 12.84 -40.62 11.38
CA ASP A 426 14.02 -39.82 11.06
C ASP A 426 13.68 -38.33 10.99
N TRP A 427 12.53 -37.98 10.40
CA TRP A 427 12.06 -36.59 10.36
C TRP A 427 11.65 -36.08 11.74
N ALA A 428 11.18 -36.96 12.63
CA ALA A 428 10.88 -36.60 14.01
C ALA A 428 12.12 -36.09 14.78
N LYS A 429 13.33 -36.51 14.39
CA LYS A 429 14.59 -36.05 15.01
C LYS A 429 15.04 -34.67 14.50
N LEU A 430 14.60 -34.28 13.30
CA LEU A 430 15.06 -33.07 12.59
C LEU A 430 14.01 -31.96 12.61
N GLN A 431 12.76 -32.30 12.31
CA GLN A 431 11.64 -31.36 12.24
C GLN A 431 10.79 -31.41 13.50
N GLY A 432 10.62 -32.61 14.07
CA GLY A 432 9.57 -32.86 15.06
C GLY A 432 8.16 -32.62 14.49
N PRO A 433 7.14 -32.56 15.36
CA PRO A 433 5.76 -32.37 14.93
C PRO A 433 5.52 -30.99 14.29
N MET A 434 4.58 -30.97 13.35
CA MET A 434 4.02 -29.75 12.78
C MET A 434 2.85 -29.27 13.65
N VAL A 435 2.94 -28.04 14.14
CA VAL A 435 2.01 -27.50 15.13
C VAL A 435 1.40 -26.20 14.60
N LEU A 436 0.08 -26.08 14.70
CA LEU A 436 -0.60 -24.79 14.61
C LEU A 436 -0.65 -24.18 16.01
N ALA A 437 0.32 -23.32 16.31
CA ALA A 437 0.41 -22.58 17.55
C ALA A 437 -0.67 -21.49 17.62
N TYR A 438 -1.37 -21.43 18.74
CA TYR A 438 -2.34 -20.38 19.06
C TYR A 438 -1.86 -19.48 20.20
N GLU A 439 -0.77 -19.87 20.87
CA GLU A 439 -0.15 -19.14 21.97
C GLU A 439 1.38 -19.20 21.83
N LYS A 440 2.03 -18.10 22.22
CA LYS A 440 3.49 -18.00 22.34
C LYS A 440 3.85 -17.29 23.64
N ASP A 441 4.73 -17.92 24.45
CA ASP A 441 5.23 -17.38 25.71
C ASP A 441 4.09 -16.94 26.67
N GLY A 442 3.03 -17.74 26.75
CA GLY A 442 1.85 -17.46 27.58
C GLY A 442 0.88 -16.41 27.00
N LYS A 443 1.13 -15.90 25.79
CA LYS A 443 0.31 -14.87 25.14
C LYS A 443 -0.45 -15.43 23.94
N THR A 444 -1.74 -15.10 23.86
CA THR A 444 -2.60 -15.37 22.70
C THR A 444 -2.91 -14.08 21.96
N PRO A 445 -3.41 -14.12 20.70
CA PRO A 445 -3.94 -12.93 20.06
C PRO A 445 -5.05 -12.29 20.93
N PRO A 446 -5.12 -10.95 21.04
CA PRO A 446 -4.31 -9.96 20.31
C PRO A 446 -2.95 -9.63 20.93
N GLU A 447 -2.64 -10.11 22.14
CA GLU A 447 -1.36 -9.84 22.83
C GLU A 447 -0.15 -10.47 22.11
N TRP A 448 -0.39 -11.57 21.39
CA TRP A 448 0.53 -12.11 20.40
C TRP A 448 0.14 -11.64 18.99
N ALA A 449 0.76 -10.54 18.55
CA ALA A 449 0.42 -9.85 17.31
C ALA A 449 0.68 -10.66 16.02
N GLU A 450 1.56 -11.68 16.07
CA GLU A 450 1.83 -12.54 14.91
C GLU A 450 0.70 -13.54 14.63
N GLY A 451 -0.26 -13.69 15.57
CA GLY A 451 -1.42 -14.54 15.38
C GLY A 451 -1.10 -16.03 15.40
N SER A 452 -2.08 -16.84 15.00
CA SER A 452 -1.89 -18.29 14.80
C SER A 452 -0.70 -18.57 13.90
N ARG A 453 0.23 -19.42 14.35
CA ARG A 453 1.47 -19.67 13.63
C ARG A 453 1.68 -21.16 13.41
N LEU A 454 1.90 -21.54 12.17
CA LEU A 454 2.40 -22.85 11.84
C LEU A 454 3.90 -22.90 12.14
N ILE A 455 4.29 -23.84 13.00
CA ILE A 455 5.66 -24.05 13.44
C ILE A 455 6.06 -25.52 13.28
N PHE A 456 7.37 -25.76 13.37
CA PHE A 456 7.94 -27.08 13.61
C PHE A 456 8.56 -27.11 15.00
N ALA A 457 8.45 -28.23 15.70
CA ALA A 457 8.93 -28.39 17.08
C ALA A 457 10.01 -29.48 17.18
N PRO A 458 11.22 -29.24 16.66
CA PRO A 458 12.28 -30.23 16.69
C PRO A 458 12.78 -30.46 18.12
N PRO A 459 13.30 -31.66 18.44
CA PRO A 459 13.73 -32.00 19.80
C PRO A 459 14.85 -31.12 20.37
N ASP A 460 15.68 -30.52 19.52
CA ASP A 460 16.76 -29.61 19.89
C ASP A 460 16.31 -28.14 19.99
N GLY A 461 15.03 -27.86 19.69
CA GLY A 461 14.41 -26.55 19.82
C GLY A 461 14.77 -25.56 18.70
N VAL A 462 15.46 -25.97 17.64
CA VAL A 462 15.79 -25.09 16.50
C VAL A 462 15.52 -25.80 15.19
N TYR A 463 14.58 -25.29 14.39
CA TYR A 463 14.37 -25.76 13.03
C TYR A 463 15.36 -25.06 12.09
N GLY A 464 16.51 -25.69 11.88
CA GLY A 464 17.63 -25.17 11.11
C GLY A 464 17.46 -25.30 9.60
N ASN A 465 18.37 -24.69 8.85
CA ASN A 465 18.38 -24.78 7.39
C ASN A 465 18.64 -26.21 6.90
N ASP A 466 19.47 -26.98 7.60
CA ASP A 466 19.69 -28.39 7.28
C ASP A 466 18.47 -29.26 7.57
N ASP A 467 17.77 -29.02 8.68
CA ASP A 467 16.50 -29.70 8.97
C ASP A 467 15.50 -29.39 7.86
N CYS A 468 15.37 -28.12 7.50
CA CYS A 468 14.53 -27.67 6.40
C CYS A 468 14.84 -28.36 5.08
N ARG A 469 16.13 -28.41 4.70
CA ARG A 469 16.59 -29.08 3.49
C ARG A 469 16.28 -30.57 3.49
N LEU A 470 16.48 -31.25 4.62
CA LEU A 470 16.31 -32.70 4.76
C LEU A 470 14.85 -33.11 4.93
N THR A 471 13.98 -32.16 5.29
CA THR A 471 12.56 -32.40 5.58
C THR A 471 11.62 -31.65 4.63
N SER A 472 12.11 -31.28 3.43
CA SER A 472 11.30 -30.67 2.37
C SER A 472 11.30 -31.54 1.12
N LEU A 473 10.12 -31.80 0.55
CA LEU A 473 10.03 -32.41 -0.77
C LEU A 473 10.42 -31.41 -1.87
N PRO A 474 10.86 -31.88 -3.05
CA PRO A 474 11.12 -31.01 -4.19
C PRO A 474 9.92 -30.09 -4.51
N GLY A 475 10.17 -28.79 -4.63
CA GLY A 475 9.13 -27.78 -4.94
C GLY A 475 8.43 -27.17 -3.73
N GLN A 476 8.53 -27.73 -2.52
CA GLN A 476 7.76 -27.33 -1.33
C GLN A 476 8.48 -26.33 -0.41
N GLY A 477 9.23 -25.39 -0.97
CA GLY A 477 9.75 -24.24 -0.22
C GLY A 477 11.26 -24.20 -0.03
N TRP A 478 11.97 -25.30 0.28
CA TRP A 478 13.44 -25.21 0.44
C TRP A 478 14.18 -24.78 -0.84
N ASN A 479 13.81 -25.37 -1.98
CA ASN A 479 14.43 -25.05 -3.27
C ASN A 479 13.98 -23.68 -3.84
N VAL A 480 13.03 -23.01 -3.19
CA VAL A 480 12.44 -21.73 -3.62
C VAL A 480 12.86 -20.59 -2.67
N TYR A 481 12.93 -20.86 -1.37
CA TYR A 481 13.39 -19.97 -0.30
C TYR A 481 14.40 -20.72 0.58
N LYS A 482 15.68 -20.38 0.48
CA LYS A 482 16.78 -21.00 1.27
C LYS A 482 16.77 -20.55 2.74
N SER A 483 15.65 -20.68 3.43
CA SER A 483 15.47 -20.24 4.82
C SER A 483 14.46 -21.14 5.53
N ALA A 484 14.85 -21.76 6.65
CA ALA A 484 13.94 -22.56 7.47
C ALA A 484 12.76 -21.72 7.99
N GLY A 485 13.01 -20.44 8.30
CA GLY A 485 11.96 -19.48 8.67
C GLY A 485 10.90 -19.24 7.60
N GLY A 486 11.22 -19.47 6.33
CA GLY A 486 10.24 -19.40 5.24
C GLY A 486 9.17 -20.49 5.39
N ARG A 487 9.47 -21.63 6.00
CA ARG A 487 8.47 -22.69 6.18
C ARG A 487 7.54 -22.47 7.36
N TRP A 488 7.77 -21.41 8.15
CA TRP A 488 6.91 -21.03 9.27
C TRP A 488 5.90 -19.98 8.81
N ALA A 489 4.61 -20.30 8.90
CA ALA A 489 3.54 -19.46 8.39
C ALA A 489 2.82 -18.75 9.55
N ARG A 490 2.78 -17.42 9.55
CA ARG A 490 2.12 -16.60 10.60
C ARG A 490 0.72 -16.18 10.17
N ASN A 491 -0.17 -15.87 11.11
CA ASN A 491 -1.58 -15.57 10.85
C ASN A 491 -2.26 -16.58 9.92
N VAL A 492 -2.09 -17.88 10.20
CA VAL A 492 -2.69 -18.94 9.39
C VAL A 492 -4.21 -18.80 9.39
N SER A 493 -4.80 -18.74 8.19
CA SER A 493 -6.25 -18.61 7.97
C SER A 493 -6.86 -19.83 7.30
N VAL A 494 -6.11 -20.52 6.44
CA VAL A 494 -6.58 -21.74 5.74
C VAL A 494 -5.53 -22.83 5.77
N ILE A 495 -5.95 -24.06 6.04
CA ILE A 495 -5.16 -25.29 5.90
C ILE A 495 -5.93 -26.22 4.97
N GLU A 496 -5.45 -26.44 3.76
CA GLU A 496 -6.19 -27.12 2.69
C GLU A 496 -5.41 -28.33 2.18
N VAL A 497 -6.05 -29.51 2.15
CA VAL A 497 -5.48 -30.69 1.49
C VAL A 497 -5.88 -30.69 0.02
N ARG A 498 -4.89 -30.74 -0.87
CA ARG A 498 -5.06 -30.81 -2.34
C ARG A 498 -4.61 -32.16 -2.89
N PRO A 499 -5.29 -32.66 -3.94
CA PRO A 499 -4.94 -33.92 -4.60
C PRO A 499 -3.57 -33.87 -5.28
#